data_AF-A0A819TGQ5-F1
#
_entry.id   AF-A0A819TGQ5-F1
#
_cell.length_a   1.000
_cell.length_b   1.000
_cell.length_c   1.000
_cell.angle_alpha   90.00
_cell.angle_beta   90.00
_cell.angle_gamma   90.00
#
_symmetry.space_group_name_H-M   'P 1'
#
loop_
_entity.id
_entity.type
_entity.pdbx_description
1 polymer ?
#
loop_
_entity_poly.entity_id
_entity_poly.type
_entity_poly.pdbx_seq_one_letter_code
_entity_poly.pdbx_strand_id
1 'polypeptide(L)'
;IEFDRDYEHFAVAGVSKKIKLYEYQSILDNVVDLHYPTKEVLCTAKLSCISWNPYLRNYLASSDYDGFVSIWDMATAQKVRTFQEHEKRSWSVDFCSSDPKLLASCSDDCRVKIWSMHNDYSVTTIDAKSNVCCVKFKPDSQYNIVFGTADHNLYYFDLRNTREPCHLLKGHKKAVSYARFLSNNEIVSASTDSQLRLWRVTEGQCLRTYRGHVNEKNFVGLAVSNGYIVCGSETNTVHLYQREISRPLLSYKFDDVNNGTVKTTTVNTDRVKKEETGNEFVSAMCWSNRENILLAANSQGVVKVLELA
;
A
#
# COMPACT_ATOMS: atom_id res chain seq x y z
N ILE A 1 4.76 2.20 2.79
CA ILE A 1 6.10 2.50 2.23
C ILE A 1 5.89 2.82 0.76
N GLU A 2 6.43 3.92 0.27
CA GLU A 2 6.33 4.32 -1.14
C GLU A 2 7.59 5.14 -1.52
N PHE A 3 8.06 4.95 -2.76
CA PHE A 3 9.15 5.73 -3.35
C PHE A 3 8.66 7.09 -3.86
N ASP A 4 9.54 8.09 -3.81
CA ASP A 4 9.35 9.32 -4.54
C ASP A 4 9.43 9.10 -6.06
N ARG A 5 9.08 10.14 -6.83
CA ARG A 5 9.04 10.06 -8.29
C ARG A 5 10.36 9.61 -8.92
N ASP A 6 11.48 10.05 -8.33
CA ASP A 6 12.80 9.88 -8.91
C ASP A 6 13.52 8.62 -8.37
N TYR A 7 12.88 7.88 -7.45
CA TYR A 7 13.41 6.70 -6.75
C TYR A 7 14.67 6.99 -5.91
N GLU A 8 14.86 8.25 -5.51
CA GLU A 8 15.99 8.69 -4.68
C GLU A 8 15.64 8.60 -3.20
N HIS A 9 14.37 8.80 -2.86
CA HIS A 9 13.89 8.76 -1.49
C HIS A 9 12.72 7.80 -1.36
N PHE A 10 12.54 7.23 -0.18
CA PHE A 10 11.32 6.53 0.16
C PHE A 10 10.80 6.98 1.52
N ALA A 11 9.48 6.97 1.65
CA ALA A 11 8.80 7.31 2.88
C ALA A 11 8.22 6.06 3.55
N VAL A 12 8.32 6.01 4.87
CA VAL A 12 7.71 4.99 5.73
C VAL A 12 6.76 5.67 6.69
N ALA A 13 5.55 5.15 6.77
CA ALA A 13 4.47 5.66 7.61
C ALA A 13 3.67 4.48 8.17
N GLY A 14 3.05 4.68 9.33
CA GLY A 14 2.21 3.65 9.95
C GLY A 14 1.69 4.04 11.33
N VAL A 15 1.55 3.05 12.20
CA VAL A 15 0.96 3.19 13.54
C VAL A 15 1.79 4.03 14.52
N SER A 16 3.06 4.31 14.19
CA SER A 16 3.96 5.15 14.97
C SER A 16 3.62 6.65 14.90
N LYS A 17 2.62 7.04 14.09
CA LYS A 17 2.21 8.43 13.85
C LYS A 17 3.33 9.31 13.30
N LYS A 18 4.29 8.71 12.61
CA LYS A 18 5.46 9.40 12.04
C LYS A 18 5.56 9.06 10.56
N ILE A 19 5.87 10.06 9.75
CA ILE A 19 6.33 9.88 8.38
C ILE A 19 7.84 10.06 8.40
N LYS A 20 8.57 8.99 8.10
CA LYS A 20 10.03 8.96 8.04
C LYS A 20 10.48 8.93 6.59
N LEU A 21 11.33 9.86 6.20
CA LEU A 21 11.94 9.94 4.88
C LEU A 21 13.36 9.38 4.95
N TYR A 22 13.69 8.49 4.03
CA TYR A 22 15.01 7.91 3.90
C TYR A 22 15.56 8.17 2.50
N GLU A 23 16.85 8.46 2.43
CA GLU A 23 17.60 8.52 1.18
C GLU A 23 18.04 7.11 0.79
N TYR A 24 17.66 6.67 -0.41
CA TYR A 24 17.84 5.31 -0.87
C TYR A 24 19.32 4.96 -1.06
N GLN A 25 20.08 5.83 -1.72
CA GLN A 25 21.50 5.62 -1.99
C GLN A 25 22.32 5.50 -0.70
N SER A 26 22.02 6.33 0.31
CA SER A 26 22.68 6.26 1.61
C SER A 26 22.43 4.96 2.37
N ILE A 27 21.34 4.24 2.08
CA ILE A 27 21.05 2.95 2.70
C ILE A 27 21.85 1.83 2.01
N LEU A 28 22.03 1.90 0.69
CA LEU A 28 22.84 0.92 -0.03
C LEU A 28 24.32 1.02 0.30
N ASP A 29 24.85 2.25 0.40
CA ASP A 29 26.29 2.47 0.60
C ASP A 29 26.75 2.19 2.04
N ASN A 30 25.86 2.38 3.02
CA ASN A 30 26.20 2.23 4.43
C ASN A 30 25.87 0.82 4.94
N VAL A 31 26.90 -0.02 5.12
CA VAL A 31 26.77 -1.31 5.81
C VAL A 31 26.76 -1.09 7.33
N VAL A 32 25.72 -0.43 7.84
CA VAL A 32 25.55 -0.14 9.27
C VAL A 32 24.18 -0.66 9.73
N ASP A 33 24.12 -1.27 10.91
CA ASP A 33 22.87 -1.84 11.45
C ASP A 33 21.79 -0.79 11.76
N LEU A 34 22.15 0.50 11.84
CA LEU A 34 21.22 1.61 12.10
C LEU A 34 21.24 2.65 10.98
N HIS A 35 20.07 2.84 10.36
CA HIS A 35 19.80 3.92 9.42
C HIS A 35 18.88 4.97 10.04
N TYR A 36 19.33 6.22 10.05
CA TYR A 36 18.54 7.36 10.51
C TYR A 36 17.74 7.96 9.35
N PRO A 37 16.48 8.35 9.57
CA PRO A 37 15.72 9.05 8.55
C PRO A 37 16.30 10.44 8.31
N THR A 38 16.43 10.84 7.04
CA THR A 38 16.84 12.19 6.65
C THR A 38 15.87 13.23 7.21
N LYS A 39 14.57 12.92 7.24
CA LYS A 39 13.52 13.77 7.83
C LYS A 39 12.46 12.94 8.52
N GLU A 40 11.89 13.50 9.58
CA GLU A 40 10.77 12.92 10.30
C GLU A 40 9.69 13.98 10.51
N VAL A 41 8.44 13.62 10.19
CA VAL A 41 7.26 14.46 10.40
C VAL A 41 6.30 13.74 11.35
N LEU A 42 5.89 14.44 12.42
CA LEU A 42 4.93 13.91 13.39
C LEU A 42 3.49 14.18 12.93
N CYS A 43 2.65 13.15 13.02
CA CYS A 43 1.23 13.20 12.75
C CYS A 43 0.42 13.06 14.04
N THR A 44 -0.81 13.55 14.03
CA THR A 44 -1.73 13.49 15.17
C THR A 44 -2.29 12.08 15.38
N ALA A 45 -2.53 11.37 14.27
CA ALA A 45 -3.17 10.06 14.23
C ALA A 45 -2.27 8.98 13.59
N LYS A 46 -2.71 7.72 13.70
CA LYS A 46 -2.06 6.59 13.02
C LYS A 46 -2.29 6.71 11.52
N LEU A 47 -1.27 6.40 10.72
CA LEU A 47 -1.35 6.49 9.26
C LEU A 47 -1.68 5.14 8.64
N SER A 48 -2.52 5.15 7.62
CA SER A 48 -2.93 3.96 6.87
C SER A 48 -2.22 3.84 5.53
N CYS A 49 -2.06 4.95 4.80
CA CYS A 49 -1.47 4.97 3.48
C CYS A 49 -0.74 6.29 3.24
N ILE A 50 0.21 6.25 2.31
CA ILE A 50 0.95 7.40 1.81
C ILE A 50 1.04 7.28 0.29
N SER A 51 1.08 8.41 -0.41
CA SER A 51 1.24 8.46 -1.87
C SER A 51 2.03 9.70 -2.24
N TRP A 52 3.08 9.54 -3.04
CA TRP A 52 3.89 10.66 -3.52
C TRP A 52 3.23 11.35 -4.71
N ASN A 53 3.43 12.66 -4.79
CA ASN A 53 2.99 13.41 -5.94
C ASN A 53 3.88 13.06 -7.16
N PRO A 54 3.30 12.71 -8.31
CA PRO A 54 4.04 12.26 -9.48
C PRO A 54 4.74 13.40 -10.23
N TYR A 55 4.44 14.67 -9.91
CA TYR A 55 5.07 15.83 -10.54
C TYR A 55 5.88 16.66 -9.52
N LEU A 56 5.29 16.98 -8.38
CA LEU A 56 5.93 17.74 -7.31
C LEU A 56 6.73 16.80 -6.41
N ARG A 57 8.03 16.66 -6.67
CA ARG A 57 8.95 15.73 -5.97
C ARG A 57 8.80 15.71 -4.44
N ASN A 58 8.62 16.87 -3.82
CA ASN A 58 8.64 16.99 -2.36
C ASN A 58 7.26 16.78 -1.71
N TYR A 59 6.20 16.63 -2.51
CA TYR A 59 4.83 16.56 -1.98
C TYR A 59 4.41 15.12 -1.73
N LEU A 60 3.94 14.87 -0.51
CA LEU A 60 3.46 13.57 -0.07
C LEU A 60 2.04 13.70 0.50
N ALA A 61 1.12 12.84 0.07
CA ALA A 61 -0.19 12.70 0.68
C ALA A 61 -0.16 11.57 1.71
N SER A 62 -0.92 11.73 2.78
CA SER A 62 -1.12 10.71 3.80
C SER A 62 -2.60 10.62 4.19
N SER A 63 -3.09 9.39 4.37
CA SER A 63 -4.38 9.13 4.99
C SER A 63 -4.21 8.61 6.41
N ASP A 64 -5.11 8.99 7.31
CA ASP A 64 -5.04 8.61 8.72
C ASP A 64 -6.30 7.90 9.25
N TYR A 65 -6.19 7.40 10.48
CA TYR A 65 -7.24 6.67 11.17
C TYR A 65 -8.38 7.55 11.70
N ASP A 66 -8.20 8.87 11.72
CA ASP A 66 -9.23 9.82 12.13
C ASP A 66 -10.03 10.33 10.92
N GLY A 67 -9.64 9.96 9.69
CA GLY A 67 -10.31 10.31 8.44
C GLY A 67 -9.68 11.51 7.72
N PHE A 68 -8.63 12.10 8.26
CA PHE A 68 -7.96 13.22 7.59
C PHE A 68 -7.10 12.72 6.44
N VAL A 69 -7.12 13.51 5.37
CA VAL A 69 -6.18 13.38 4.26
C VAL A 69 -5.31 14.62 4.26
N SER A 70 -4.02 14.45 4.53
CA SER A 70 -3.08 15.57 4.63
C SER A 70 -2.06 15.55 3.51
N ILE A 71 -1.65 16.73 3.06
CA ILE A 71 -0.57 16.92 2.11
C ILE A 71 0.58 17.60 2.83
N TRP A 72 1.77 17.05 2.64
CA TRP A 72 3.00 17.45 3.29
C TRP A 72 4.01 17.90 2.25
N ASP A 73 4.74 18.96 2.56
CA ASP A 73 5.97 19.30 1.86
C ASP A 73 7.14 18.74 2.64
N MET A 74 7.72 17.67 2.10
CA MET A 74 8.85 16.97 2.70
C MET A 74 10.16 17.77 2.59
N ALA A 75 10.24 18.84 1.78
CA ALA A 75 11.40 19.74 1.79
C ALA A 75 11.42 20.62 3.05
N THR A 76 10.27 21.14 3.44
CA THR A 76 10.13 21.99 4.64
C THR A 76 9.71 21.22 5.89
N ALA A 77 9.32 19.95 5.75
CA ALA A 77 8.72 19.13 6.80
C ALA A 77 7.43 19.75 7.38
N GLN A 78 6.71 20.52 6.56
CA GLN A 78 5.49 21.22 6.96
C GLN A 78 4.25 20.62 6.30
N LYS A 79 3.15 20.71 7.04
CA LYS A 79 1.81 20.37 6.54
C LYS A 79 1.33 21.52 5.65
N VAL A 80 1.09 21.22 4.37
CA VAL A 80 0.59 22.20 3.40
C VAL A 80 -0.92 22.32 3.48
N ARG A 81 -1.61 21.18 3.53
CA ARG A 81 -3.07 21.12 3.57
C ARG A 81 -3.58 19.92 4.34
N THR A 82 -4.81 20.04 4.82
CA THR A 82 -5.56 18.95 5.44
C THR A 82 -7.01 19.02 4.96
N PHE A 83 -7.51 17.89 4.48
CA PHE A 83 -8.89 17.69 4.12
C PHE A 83 -9.60 16.91 5.22
N GLN A 84 -10.73 17.43 5.68
CA GLN A 84 -11.52 16.87 6.78
C GLN A 84 -12.99 16.77 6.35
N GLU A 85 -13.31 15.74 5.57
CA GLU A 85 -14.72 15.40 5.28
C GLU A 85 -15.06 13.93 5.48
N HIS A 86 -14.05 13.05 5.63
CA HIS A 86 -14.33 11.67 5.99
C HIS A 86 -14.69 11.60 7.47
N GLU A 87 -15.75 10.86 7.78
CA GLU A 87 -16.29 10.74 9.14
C GLU A 87 -15.64 9.59 9.93
N LYS A 88 -14.89 8.73 9.23
CA LYS A 88 -14.21 7.56 9.78
C LYS A 88 -12.83 7.41 9.14
N ARG A 89 -12.03 6.46 9.66
CA ARG A 89 -10.69 6.15 9.16
C ARG A 89 -10.62 6.06 7.65
N SER A 90 -9.66 6.78 7.08
CA SER A 90 -9.34 6.67 5.67
C SER A 90 -8.30 5.56 5.49
N TRP A 91 -8.53 4.63 4.57
CA TRP A 91 -7.65 3.47 4.37
C TRP A 91 -6.57 3.72 3.33
N SER A 92 -6.89 4.47 2.29
CA SER A 92 -6.01 4.64 1.14
C SER A 92 -6.12 6.04 0.59
N VAL A 93 -4.99 6.55 0.12
CA VAL A 93 -4.88 7.78 -0.65
C VAL A 93 -4.01 7.51 -1.87
N ASP A 94 -4.35 8.13 -2.99
CA ASP A 94 -3.58 8.01 -4.23
C ASP A 94 -3.58 9.33 -4.99
N PHE A 95 -2.39 9.80 -5.39
CA PHE A 95 -2.29 10.87 -6.38
C PHE A 95 -2.55 10.35 -7.78
N CYS A 96 -3.20 11.15 -8.60
CA CYS A 96 -3.34 10.84 -10.01
C CYS A 96 -2.01 11.09 -10.74
N SER A 97 -1.50 10.07 -11.42
CA SER A 97 -0.30 10.15 -12.26
C SER A 97 -0.44 11.09 -13.46
N SER A 98 -1.64 11.17 -14.05
CA SER A 98 -1.90 11.99 -15.22
C SER A 98 -2.20 13.45 -14.88
N ASP A 99 -2.84 13.72 -13.74
CA ASP A 99 -3.03 15.07 -13.20
C ASP A 99 -2.53 15.15 -11.75
N PRO A 100 -1.33 15.71 -11.51
CA PRO A 100 -0.72 15.76 -10.18
C PRO A 100 -1.48 16.65 -9.19
N LYS A 101 -2.53 17.36 -9.63
CA LYS A 101 -3.37 18.19 -8.76
C LYS A 101 -4.49 17.37 -8.12
N LEU A 102 -4.81 16.20 -8.66
CA LEU A 102 -5.90 15.36 -8.17
C LEU A 102 -5.38 14.26 -7.26
N LEU A 103 -6.13 14.01 -6.20
CA LEU A 103 -5.92 12.86 -5.32
C LEU A 103 -7.28 12.21 -4.99
N ALA A 104 -7.25 10.92 -4.71
CA ALA A 104 -8.41 10.14 -4.31
C ALA A 104 -8.14 9.57 -2.93
N SER A 105 -9.14 9.59 -2.07
CA SER A 105 -9.10 8.88 -0.79
C SER A 105 -10.36 8.05 -0.60
N CYS A 106 -10.24 7.03 0.23
CA CYS A 106 -11.35 6.18 0.58
C CYS A 106 -11.40 5.90 2.09
N SER A 107 -12.59 5.61 2.61
CA SER A 107 -12.81 5.47 4.05
C SER A 107 -13.84 4.40 4.41
N ASP A 108 -13.86 4.06 5.70
CA ASP A 108 -14.90 3.25 6.37
C ASP A 108 -16.27 3.94 6.44
N ASP A 109 -16.37 5.22 6.06
CA ASP A 109 -17.64 5.93 5.89
C ASP A 109 -18.39 5.55 4.60
N CYS A 110 -17.87 4.55 3.87
CA CYS A 110 -18.38 4.06 2.58
C CYS A 110 -18.29 5.11 1.47
N ARG A 111 -17.40 6.11 1.57
CA ARG A 111 -17.21 7.12 0.53
C ARG A 111 -15.82 7.04 -0.09
N VAL A 112 -15.78 7.33 -1.39
CA VAL A 112 -14.56 7.71 -2.11
C VAL A 112 -14.64 9.20 -2.41
N LYS A 113 -13.64 9.96 -1.99
CA LYS A 113 -13.57 11.40 -2.20
C LYS A 113 -12.42 11.72 -3.14
N ILE A 114 -12.70 12.56 -4.12
CA ILE A 114 -11.71 13.13 -5.04
C ILE A 114 -11.45 14.55 -4.61
N TRP A 115 -10.18 14.89 -4.42
CA TRP A 115 -9.75 16.20 -3.99
C TRP A 115 -8.89 16.84 -5.08
N SER A 116 -8.97 18.15 -5.13
CA SER A 116 -8.02 18.97 -5.88
C SER A 116 -7.13 19.67 -4.89
N MET A 117 -5.83 19.75 -5.22
CA MET A 117 -4.86 20.55 -4.49
C MET A 117 -5.27 22.04 -4.41
N HIS A 118 -6.18 22.55 -5.24
CA HIS A 118 -6.52 23.98 -5.23
C HIS A 118 -7.82 24.29 -4.48
N ASN A 119 -8.57 23.26 -4.10
CA ASN A 119 -9.88 23.42 -3.47
C ASN A 119 -9.79 22.93 -2.02
N ASP A 120 -10.52 23.58 -1.12
CA ASP A 120 -10.57 23.17 0.29
C ASP A 120 -11.52 21.99 0.53
N TYR A 121 -12.46 21.78 -0.39
CA TYR A 121 -13.48 20.73 -0.33
C TYR A 121 -13.30 19.68 -1.42
N SER A 122 -13.89 18.51 -1.23
CA SER A 122 -13.89 17.45 -2.24
C SER A 122 -14.58 17.92 -3.53
N VAL A 123 -13.93 17.65 -4.65
CA VAL A 123 -14.45 17.96 -6.00
C VAL A 123 -15.61 17.02 -6.32
N THR A 124 -15.47 15.77 -5.93
CA THR A 124 -16.45 14.72 -6.18
C THR A 124 -16.47 13.73 -5.03
N THR A 125 -17.65 13.28 -4.63
CA THR A 125 -17.84 12.17 -3.69
C THR A 125 -18.62 11.05 -4.40
N ILE A 126 -18.16 9.80 -4.22
CA ILE A 126 -18.83 8.59 -4.70
C ILE A 126 -19.25 7.80 -3.47
N ASP A 127 -20.55 7.57 -3.32
CA ASP A 127 -21.10 6.74 -2.25
C ASP A 127 -21.05 5.26 -2.67
N ALA A 128 -20.25 4.48 -1.95
CA ALA A 128 -20.19 3.03 -2.07
C ALA A 128 -21.20 2.37 -1.13
N LYS A 129 -21.56 1.12 -1.43
CA LYS A 129 -22.52 0.35 -0.61
C LYS A 129 -21.91 -0.22 0.68
N SER A 130 -20.59 -0.19 0.80
CA SER A 130 -19.84 -0.79 1.91
C SER A 130 -18.50 -0.07 2.05
N ASN A 131 -17.78 -0.36 3.14
CA ASN A 131 -16.49 0.25 3.45
C ASN A 131 -15.52 0.08 2.29
N VAL A 132 -14.74 1.13 2.01
CA VAL A 132 -13.80 1.13 0.91
C VAL A 132 -12.38 1.01 1.46
N CYS A 133 -11.69 -0.06 1.10
CA CYS A 133 -10.40 -0.42 1.67
C CYS A 133 -9.21 0.09 0.85
N CYS A 134 -9.38 0.28 -0.45
CA CYS A 134 -8.33 0.82 -1.32
C CYS A 134 -8.92 1.61 -2.48
N VAL A 135 -8.17 2.61 -2.95
CA VAL A 135 -8.48 3.38 -4.17
C VAL A 135 -7.20 3.59 -4.98
N LYS A 136 -7.29 3.48 -6.30
CA LYS A 136 -6.18 3.80 -7.22
C LYS A 136 -6.68 4.46 -8.49
N PHE A 137 -5.93 5.46 -8.95
CA PHE A 137 -6.12 6.03 -10.28
C PHE A 137 -5.56 5.12 -11.36
N LYS A 138 -6.18 5.17 -12.53
CA LYS A 138 -5.60 4.60 -13.74
C LYS A 138 -4.34 5.40 -14.12
N PRO A 139 -3.20 4.77 -14.43
CA PRO A 139 -1.96 5.48 -14.72
C PRO A 139 -2.01 6.51 -15.86
N ASP A 140 -2.83 6.24 -16.87
CA ASP A 140 -2.91 7.01 -18.12
C ASP A 140 -4.16 7.93 -18.21
N SER A 141 -5.05 7.89 -17.22
CA SER A 141 -6.29 8.65 -17.25
C SER A 141 -6.60 9.25 -15.90
N GLN A 142 -6.80 10.57 -15.89
CA GLN A 142 -7.30 11.29 -14.72
C GLN A 142 -8.76 10.99 -14.37
N TYR A 143 -9.51 10.42 -15.31
CA TYR A 143 -10.95 10.21 -15.14
C TYR A 143 -11.30 8.83 -14.60
N ASN A 144 -10.37 7.88 -14.61
CA ASN A 144 -10.71 6.51 -14.24
C ASN A 144 -10.07 6.10 -12.92
N ILE A 145 -10.88 5.53 -12.05
CA ILE A 145 -10.44 4.99 -10.76
C ILE A 145 -10.94 3.56 -10.58
N VAL A 146 -10.19 2.80 -9.80
CA VAL A 146 -10.67 1.55 -9.22
C VAL A 146 -10.64 1.67 -7.71
N PHE A 147 -11.65 1.13 -7.06
CA PHE A 147 -11.62 0.95 -5.61
C PHE A 147 -12.13 -0.43 -5.20
N GLY A 148 -11.52 -0.96 -4.14
CA GLY A 148 -11.85 -2.25 -3.55
C GLY A 148 -12.67 -2.06 -2.27
N THR A 149 -13.70 -2.87 -2.12
CA THR A 149 -14.71 -2.74 -1.07
C THR A 149 -14.77 -3.95 -0.17
N ALA A 150 -15.33 -3.75 1.03
CA ALA A 150 -15.58 -4.82 1.99
C ALA A 150 -16.69 -5.79 1.53
N ASP A 151 -17.48 -5.43 0.52
CA ASP A 151 -18.50 -6.29 -0.13
C ASP A 151 -17.91 -7.36 -1.08
N HIS A 152 -16.58 -7.50 -1.10
CA HIS A 152 -15.82 -8.50 -1.87
C HIS A 152 -15.72 -8.22 -3.37
N ASN A 153 -16.13 -7.03 -3.82
CA ASN A 153 -16.05 -6.63 -5.22
C ASN A 153 -15.01 -5.52 -5.41
N LEU A 154 -14.65 -5.30 -6.67
CA LEU A 154 -14.01 -4.06 -7.08
C LEU A 154 -14.94 -3.30 -8.02
N TYR A 155 -14.92 -1.98 -7.88
CA TYR A 155 -15.69 -1.06 -8.68
C TYR A 155 -14.75 -0.23 -9.53
N TYR A 156 -14.96 -0.24 -10.84
CA TYR A 156 -14.26 0.62 -11.78
C TYR A 156 -15.19 1.74 -12.21
N PHE A 157 -14.78 2.98 -11.97
CA PHE A 157 -15.57 4.19 -12.20
C PHE A 157 -14.90 5.13 -13.18
N ASP A 158 -15.75 5.86 -13.90
CA ASP A 158 -15.38 7.08 -14.63
C ASP A 158 -15.89 8.28 -13.84
N LEU A 159 -14.99 9.16 -13.42
CA LEU A 159 -15.28 10.35 -12.62
C LEU A 159 -16.17 11.36 -13.37
N ARG A 160 -16.30 11.24 -14.70
CA ARG A 160 -17.23 12.05 -15.50
C ARG A 160 -18.69 11.62 -15.29
N ASN A 161 -18.92 10.37 -14.90
CA ASN A 161 -20.24 9.84 -14.57
C ASN A 161 -20.17 8.96 -13.30
N THR A 162 -20.39 9.57 -12.14
CA THR A 162 -20.30 8.89 -10.84
C THR A 162 -21.59 8.19 -10.40
N ARG A 163 -22.63 8.18 -11.23
CA ARG A 163 -23.92 7.57 -10.85
C ARG A 163 -23.86 6.05 -10.78
N GLU A 164 -23.09 5.43 -11.67
CA GLU A 164 -22.96 3.98 -11.76
C GLU A 164 -21.53 3.57 -12.10
N PRO A 165 -21.07 2.40 -11.61
CA PRO A 165 -19.78 1.88 -12.00
C PRO A 165 -19.79 1.47 -13.48
N CYS A 166 -18.72 1.78 -14.20
CA CYS A 166 -18.53 1.29 -15.56
C CYS A 166 -18.41 -0.24 -15.59
N HIS A 167 -17.66 -0.80 -14.62
CA HIS A 167 -17.53 -2.25 -14.47
C HIS A 167 -17.53 -2.67 -13.00
N LEU A 168 -18.18 -3.80 -12.74
CA LEU A 168 -18.21 -4.47 -11.44
C LEU A 168 -17.43 -5.78 -11.52
N LEU A 169 -16.29 -5.84 -10.85
CA LEU A 169 -15.40 -6.99 -10.85
C LEU A 169 -15.76 -7.90 -9.67
N LYS A 170 -16.49 -8.98 -9.96
CA LYS A 170 -16.94 -9.96 -8.95
C LYS A 170 -16.03 -11.18 -8.93
N GLY A 171 -15.71 -11.65 -7.73
CA GLY A 171 -15.16 -12.99 -7.58
C GLY A 171 -14.36 -13.26 -6.32
N HIS A 172 -13.87 -12.24 -5.61
CA HIS A 172 -13.29 -12.45 -4.29
C HIS A 172 -14.35 -12.95 -3.30
N LYS A 173 -13.90 -13.68 -2.28
CA LYS A 173 -14.77 -14.24 -1.24
C LYS A 173 -14.77 -13.44 0.05
N LYS A 174 -13.87 -12.47 0.17
CA LYS A 174 -13.72 -11.57 1.32
C LYS A 174 -13.35 -10.17 0.83
N ALA A 175 -13.21 -9.24 1.78
CA ALA A 175 -12.91 -7.84 1.52
C ALA A 175 -11.65 -7.68 0.63
N VAL A 176 -11.76 -6.81 -0.37
CA VAL A 176 -10.64 -6.48 -1.25
C VAL A 176 -9.77 -5.45 -0.57
N SER A 177 -8.59 -5.87 -0.10
CA SER A 177 -7.68 -5.03 0.68
C SER A 177 -6.85 -4.08 -0.17
N TYR A 178 -6.44 -4.52 -1.37
CA TYR A 178 -5.64 -3.70 -2.28
C TYR A 178 -6.09 -3.89 -3.73
N ALA A 179 -5.93 -2.84 -4.54
CA ALA A 179 -6.04 -2.86 -5.98
C ALA A 179 -4.86 -2.06 -6.55
N ARG A 180 -4.23 -2.55 -7.62
CA ARG A 180 -3.13 -1.88 -8.33
C ARG A 180 -3.29 -2.12 -9.83
N PHE A 181 -2.95 -1.12 -10.65
CA PHE A 181 -2.89 -1.30 -12.10
C PHE A 181 -1.55 -1.94 -12.47
N LEU A 182 -1.62 -3.07 -13.17
CA LEU A 182 -0.44 -3.69 -13.80
C LEU A 182 -0.16 -3.03 -15.16
N SER A 183 -1.23 -2.65 -15.86
CA SER A 183 -1.19 -1.89 -17.11
C SER A 183 -2.49 -1.08 -17.26
N ASN A 184 -2.65 -0.32 -18.35
CA ASN A 184 -3.84 0.51 -18.58
C ASN A 184 -5.17 -0.27 -18.63
N ASN A 185 -5.11 -1.58 -18.92
CA ASN A 185 -6.26 -2.45 -19.08
C ASN A 185 -6.28 -3.62 -18.10
N GLU A 186 -5.27 -3.75 -17.23
CA GLU A 186 -5.13 -4.87 -16.29
C GLU A 186 -5.01 -4.37 -14.85
N ILE A 187 -5.86 -4.91 -13.97
CA ILE A 187 -5.86 -4.61 -12.54
C ILE A 187 -5.51 -5.88 -11.78
N VAL A 188 -4.67 -5.76 -10.77
CA VAL A 188 -4.42 -6.82 -9.79
C VAL A 188 -5.06 -6.41 -8.48
N SER A 189 -5.81 -7.31 -7.87
CA SER A 189 -6.41 -7.12 -6.56
C SER A 189 -5.90 -8.15 -5.56
N ALA A 190 -5.78 -7.74 -4.30
CA ALA A 190 -5.51 -8.59 -3.16
C ALA A 190 -6.72 -8.57 -2.22
N SER A 191 -7.00 -9.72 -1.60
CA SER A 191 -8.12 -9.88 -0.68
C SER A 191 -7.71 -10.78 0.47
N THR A 192 -8.46 -10.72 1.56
CA THR A 192 -8.27 -11.55 2.77
C THR A 192 -8.79 -12.98 2.61
N ASP A 193 -9.04 -13.43 1.38
CA ASP A 193 -9.35 -14.81 0.98
C ASP A 193 -8.11 -15.59 0.50
N SER A 194 -6.91 -15.12 0.89
CA SER A 194 -5.60 -15.66 0.49
C SER A 194 -5.44 -15.79 -1.03
N GLN A 195 -6.06 -14.89 -1.80
CA GLN A 195 -6.00 -14.87 -3.26
C GLN A 195 -5.66 -13.48 -3.79
N LEU A 196 -4.82 -13.45 -4.82
CA LEU A 196 -4.73 -12.31 -5.72
C LEU A 196 -5.52 -12.63 -6.99
N ARG A 197 -6.11 -11.62 -7.63
CA ARG A 197 -6.78 -11.79 -8.92
C ARG A 197 -6.32 -10.77 -9.93
N LEU A 198 -6.10 -11.21 -11.16
CA LEU A 198 -5.84 -10.36 -12.31
C LEU A 198 -7.15 -10.18 -13.08
N TRP A 199 -7.49 -8.94 -13.37
CA TRP A 199 -8.72 -8.55 -14.06
C TRP A 199 -8.40 -7.80 -15.33
N ARG A 200 -9.21 -8.02 -16.36
CA ARG A 200 -9.27 -7.14 -17.53
C ARG A 200 -10.34 -6.09 -17.32
N VAL A 201 -9.96 -4.82 -17.35
CA VAL A 201 -10.86 -3.70 -17.07
C VAL A 201 -12.00 -3.61 -18.09
N THR A 202 -11.68 -3.70 -19.38
CA THR A 202 -12.63 -3.48 -20.49
C THR A 202 -13.81 -4.45 -20.50
N GLU A 203 -13.61 -5.67 -20.00
CA GLU A 203 -14.59 -6.75 -20.05
C GLU A 203 -15.16 -7.08 -18.65
N GLY A 204 -14.56 -6.53 -17.59
CA GLY A 204 -14.91 -6.88 -16.23
C GLY A 204 -14.57 -8.32 -15.82
N GLN A 205 -13.71 -9.01 -16.57
CA GLN A 205 -13.45 -10.45 -16.41
C GLN A 205 -12.22 -10.72 -15.53
N CYS A 206 -12.32 -11.76 -14.70
CA CYS A 206 -11.19 -12.32 -13.96
C CYS A 206 -10.36 -13.20 -14.91
N LEU A 207 -9.14 -12.76 -15.23
CA LEU A 207 -8.23 -13.49 -16.10
C LEU A 207 -7.51 -14.63 -15.37
N ARG A 208 -7.08 -14.37 -14.13
CA ARG A 208 -6.28 -15.32 -13.35
C ARG A 208 -6.47 -15.12 -11.86
N THR A 209 -6.29 -16.19 -11.10
CA THR A 209 -6.25 -16.18 -9.64
C THR A 209 -4.93 -16.78 -9.18
N TYR A 210 -4.19 -16.04 -8.34
CA TYR A 210 -2.92 -16.47 -7.76
C TYR A 210 -3.14 -16.97 -6.34
N ARG A 211 -2.49 -18.09 -6.01
CA ARG A 211 -2.58 -18.75 -4.69
C ARG A 211 -1.18 -19.07 -4.18
N GLY A 212 -1.00 -19.14 -2.87
CA GLY A 212 0.25 -19.59 -2.23
C GLY A 212 0.60 -18.80 -0.96
N HIS A 213 0.32 -17.49 -0.95
CA HIS A 213 0.44 -16.66 0.25
C HIS A 213 -0.73 -16.91 1.20
N VAL A 214 -0.53 -16.58 2.48
CA VAL A 214 -1.56 -16.65 3.52
C VAL A 214 -1.97 -15.23 3.87
N ASN A 215 -3.23 -14.88 3.66
CA ASN A 215 -3.77 -13.59 4.03
C ASN A 215 -5.25 -13.73 4.39
N GLU A 216 -5.55 -13.85 5.68
CA GLU A 216 -6.91 -14.09 6.15
C GLU A 216 -7.54 -12.91 6.89
N LYS A 217 -6.72 -11.97 7.37
CA LYS A 217 -7.12 -10.89 8.28
C LYS A 217 -6.45 -9.55 7.99
N ASN A 218 -5.15 -9.53 7.67
CA ASN A 218 -4.34 -8.32 7.68
C ASN A 218 -4.20 -7.64 6.31
N PHE A 219 -3.79 -6.39 6.32
CA PHE A 219 -3.38 -5.67 5.12
C PHE A 219 -1.91 -5.97 4.84
N VAL A 220 -1.65 -6.92 3.95
CA VAL A 220 -0.29 -7.46 3.75
C VAL A 220 0.55 -6.73 2.68
N GLY A 221 0.00 -5.68 2.06
CA GLY A 221 0.64 -4.96 0.97
C GLY A 221 0.55 -5.68 -0.39
N LEU A 222 0.48 -4.87 -1.45
CA LEU A 222 0.48 -5.31 -2.85
C LEU A 222 1.28 -4.30 -3.67
N ALA A 223 2.28 -4.80 -4.39
CA ALA A 223 3.07 -4.04 -5.35
C ALA A 223 3.12 -4.76 -6.70
N VAL A 224 3.21 -4.01 -7.79
CA VAL A 224 3.25 -4.55 -9.15
C VAL A 224 4.26 -3.76 -9.97
N SER A 225 4.99 -4.46 -10.85
CA SER A 225 5.92 -3.83 -11.79
C SER A 225 6.25 -4.79 -12.92
N ASN A 226 6.27 -4.30 -14.17
CA ASN A 226 6.77 -5.03 -15.35
C ASN A 226 6.26 -6.49 -15.49
N GLY A 227 5.00 -6.76 -15.16
CA GLY A 227 4.42 -8.11 -15.23
C GLY A 227 4.68 -8.98 -13.98
N TYR A 228 5.42 -8.48 -13.00
CA TYR A 228 5.56 -9.09 -11.69
C TYR A 228 4.53 -8.52 -10.71
N ILE A 229 4.10 -9.40 -9.80
CA ILE A 229 3.14 -9.09 -8.75
C ILE A 229 3.75 -9.57 -7.44
N VAL A 230 3.79 -8.71 -6.43
CA VAL A 230 4.27 -9.05 -5.09
C VAL A 230 3.18 -8.81 -4.08
N CYS A 231 3.02 -9.75 -3.16
CA CYS A 231 2.19 -9.56 -1.98
C CYS A 231 2.89 -10.06 -0.71
N GLY A 232 2.47 -9.51 0.42
CA GLY A 232 2.90 -10.00 1.71
C GLY A 232 2.09 -11.23 2.14
N SER A 233 2.45 -11.77 3.29
CA SER A 233 1.79 -12.91 3.91
C SER A 233 1.78 -12.75 5.43
N GLU A 234 0.79 -13.35 6.08
CA GLU A 234 0.67 -13.50 7.53
C GLU A 234 1.65 -14.53 8.12
N THR A 235 2.46 -15.15 7.26
CA THR A 235 3.58 -16.02 7.61
C THR A 235 4.92 -15.28 7.65
N ASN A 236 4.91 -13.94 7.74
CA ASN A 236 6.09 -13.07 7.66
C ASN A 236 6.93 -13.29 6.38
N THR A 237 6.28 -13.64 5.27
CA THR A 237 6.93 -13.89 3.98
C THR A 237 6.39 -12.98 2.88
N VAL A 238 7.28 -12.56 1.98
CA VAL A 238 6.97 -11.86 0.73
C VAL A 238 6.88 -12.91 -0.38
N HIS A 239 5.81 -12.88 -1.17
CA HIS A 239 5.64 -13.78 -2.31
C HIS A 239 5.67 -13.01 -3.62
N LEU A 240 6.48 -13.49 -4.56
CA LEU A 240 6.56 -12.98 -5.92
C LEU A 240 5.80 -13.91 -6.87
N TYR A 241 5.00 -13.31 -7.74
CA TYR A 241 4.26 -13.99 -8.80
C TYR A 241 4.60 -13.33 -10.14
N GLN A 242 4.63 -14.14 -11.19
CA GLN A 242 4.65 -13.63 -12.56
C GLN A 242 3.21 -13.57 -13.08
N ARG A 243 2.88 -12.55 -13.88
CA ARG A 243 1.53 -12.34 -14.44
C ARG A 243 0.95 -13.61 -15.04
N GLU A 244 1.73 -14.39 -15.77
CA GLU A 244 1.29 -15.61 -16.47
C GLU A 244 1.11 -16.84 -15.55
N ILE A 245 1.69 -16.84 -14.35
CA ILE A 245 1.83 -18.05 -13.51
C ILE A 245 1.04 -17.89 -12.21
N SER A 246 0.06 -18.79 -11.97
CA SER A 246 -0.84 -18.74 -10.80
C SER A 246 -0.22 -19.17 -9.46
N ARG A 247 1.00 -19.71 -9.46
CA ARG A 247 1.76 -20.16 -8.28
C ARG A 247 2.91 -19.17 -7.99
N PRO A 248 3.37 -19.05 -6.73
CA PRO A 248 4.48 -18.16 -6.42
C PRO A 248 5.74 -18.64 -7.13
N LEU A 249 6.50 -17.70 -7.69
CA LEU A 249 7.80 -17.92 -8.29
C LEU A 249 8.87 -18.02 -7.20
N LEU A 250 8.88 -17.04 -6.30
CA LEU A 250 9.84 -16.92 -5.20
C LEU A 250 9.10 -16.51 -3.92
N SER A 251 9.68 -16.89 -2.79
CA SER A 251 9.23 -16.41 -1.48
C SER A 251 10.43 -16.03 -0.64
N TYR A 252 10.38 -14.86 0.00
CA TYR A 252 11.40 -14.39 0.92
C TYR A 252 10.81 -14.34 2.33
N LYS A 253 11.49 -14.93 3.33
CA LYS A 253 11.05 -14.91 4.72
C LYS A 253 11.84 -13.84 5.49
N PHE A 254 11.13 -12.99 6.24
CA PHE A 254 11.78 -12.09 7.19
C PHE A 254 12.37 -12.92 8.33
N ASP A 255 13.60 -12.58 8.72
CA ASP A 255 14.26 -13.22 9.85
C ASP A 255 13.64 -12.77 11.17
N ASP A 256 13.49 -13.70 12.10
CA ASP A 256 13.11 -13.37 13.47
C ASP A 256 14.29 -12.61 14.11
N VAL A 257 14.08 -11.33 14.43
CA VAL A 257 15.09 -10.44 15.04
C VAL A 257 15.67 -11.02 16.35
N ASN A 258 15.04 -12.04 16.94
CA ASN A 258 15.43 -12.68 18.18
C ASN A 258 16.47 -13.82 18.07
N ASN A 259 16.93 -14.21 16.88
CA ASN A 259 17.96 -15.26 16.74
C ASN A 259 19.40 -14.73 16.61
N GLY A 260 19.61 -13.42 16.74
CA GLY A 260 20.92 -12.77 16.56
C GLY A 260 21.78 -12.56 17.83
N THR A 261 21.25 -12.79 19.03
CA THR A 261 22.01 -12.65 20.29
C THR A 261 22.61 -13.99 20.71
N VAL A 262 23.88 -14.18 20.34
CA VAL A 262 24.91 -15.03 20.98
C VAL A 262 24.41 -16.36 21.58
N LYS A 263 24.64 -17.46 20.85
CA LYS A 263 24.75 -18.80 21.45
C LYS A 263 25.97 -18.84 22.37
N THR A 264 25.80 -18.45 23.62
CA THR A 264 26.66 -18.89 24.72
C THR A 264 25.90 -19.93 25.54
N THR A 265 26.45 -21.13 25.48
CA THR A 265 26.11 -22.34 26.21
C THR A 265 25.91 -22.07 27.70
N THR A 266 24.70 -22.29 28.21
CA THR A 266 24.50 -22.88 29.55
C THR A 266 23.13 -23.53 29.61
N VAL A 267 23.16 -24.82 29.94
CA VAL A 267 22.01 -25.63 30.35
C VAL A 267 21.39 -24.98 31.60
N ASN A 268 20.10 -24.66 31.57
CA ASN A 268 19.17 -25.10 32.61
C ASN A 268 17.70 -24.78 32.32
N THR A 269 16.92 -25.73 32.78
CA THR A 269 15.48 -25.95 32.90
C THR A 269 14.59 -24.74 33.23
N ASP A 270 13.37 -24.87 32.72
CA ASP A 270 12.08 -24.45 33.28
C ASP A 270 11.57 -23.01 33.10
N ARG A 271 10.42 -22.98 32.41
CA ARG A 271 9.33 -22.00 32.48
C ARG A 271 9.66 -20.59 31.98
N VAL A 272 9.47 -20.39 30.68
CA VAL A 272 8.98 -19.11 30.16
C VAL A 272 7.69 -19.35 29.39
N LYS A 273 6.69 -18.58 29.79
CA LYS A 273 5.32 -18.57 29.30
C LYS A 273 5.29 -18.54 27.76
N LYS A 274 4.49 -19.42 27.17
CA LYS A 274 3.86 -19.20 25.86
C LYS A 274 3.00 -17.92 25.99
N GLU A 275 3.63 -16.76 25.84
CA GLU A 275 2.90 -15.61 25.34
C GLU A 275 2.65 -15.91 23.86
N GLU A 276 1.38 -15.92 23.47
CA GLU A 276 0.96 -16.08 22.09
C GLU A 276 1.75 -15.09 21.23
N THR A 277 2.73 -15.61 20.49
CA THR A 277 3.47 -14.86 19.47
C THR A 277 2.43 -14.25 18.55
N GLY A 278 2.20 -12.93 18.66
CA GLY A 278 1.37 -12.24 17.68
C GLY A 278 1.94 -12.54 16.31
N ASN A 279 1.18 -13.26 15.47
CA ASN A 279 1.65 -13.70 14.16
C ASN A 279 2.18 -12.50 13.37
N GLU A 280 3.49 -12.48 13.14
CA GLU A 280 4.14 -11.43 12.36
C GLU A 280 3.70 -11.49 10.91
N PHE A 281 3.51 -10.34 10.29
CA PHE A 281 3.08 -10.26 8.90
C PHE A 281 3.82 -9.17 8.16
N VAL A 282 4.00 -9.37 6.85
CA VAL A 282 4.47 -8.30 5.97
C VAL A 282 3.35 -7.26 5.87
N SER A 283 3.64 -6.00 6.16
CA SER A 283 2.64 -4.94 6.31
C SER A 283 2.57 -4.00 5.11
N ALA A 284 3.69 -3.73 4.45
CA ALA A 284 3.74 -2.80 3.32
C ALA A 284 4.85 -3.16 2.34
N MET A 285 4.65 -2.78 1.08
CA MET A 285 5.64 -2.97 0.03
C MET A 285 5.50 -1.94 -1.08
N CYS A 286 6.64 -1.64 -1.72
CA CYS A 286 6.72 -0.75 -2.87
C CYS A 286 7.83 -1.24 -3.80
N TRP A 287 7.52 -1.34 -5.08
CA TRP A 287 8.46 -1.78 -6.11
C TRP A 287 9.06 -0.56 -6.82
N SER A 288 10.38 -0.55 -7.00
CA SER A 288 11.11 0.43 -7.80
C SER A 288 11.14 0.00 -9.26
N ASN A 289 10.62 0.84 -10.16
CA ASN A 289 10.58 0.52 -11.59
C ASN A 289 11.94 0.68 -12.29
N ARG A 290 12.95 1.24 -11.61
CA ARG A 290 14.29 1.45 -12.22
C ARG A 290 15.21 0.25 -12.10
N GLU A 291 15.26 -0.41 -10.94
CA GLU A 291 16.36 -1.33 -10.61
C GLU A 291 15.90 -2.72 -10.14
N ASN A 292 14.68 -3.17 -10.48
CA ASN A 292 14.14 -4.46 -10.00
C ASN A 292 14.20 -4.65 -8.47
N ILE A 293 14.18 -3.53 -7.75
CA ILE A 293 14.27 -3.49 -6.30
C ILE A 293 12.89 -3.35 -5.68
N LEU A 294 12.68 -4.08 -4.60
CA LEU A 294 11.47 -4.10 -3.80
C LEU A 294 11.81 -3.65 -2.37
N LEU A 295 11.11 -2.63 -1.89
CA LEU A 295 11.07 -2.33 -0.47
C LEU A 295 9.93 -3.12 0.18
N ALA A 296 10.23 -3.86 1.23
CA ALA A 296 9.24 -4.59 2.03
C ALA A 296 9.40 -4.23 3.51
N ALA A 297 8.28 -4.03 4.20
CA ALA A 297 8.23 -3.78 5.62
C ALA A 297 7.31 -4.77 6.32
N ASN A 298 7.66 -5.20 7.55
CA ASN A 298 6.84 -6.10 8.35
C ASN A 298 6.11 -5.38 9.51
N SER A 299 5.34 -6.14 10.30
CA SER A 299 4.56 -5.64 11.42
C SER A 299 5.42 -5.19 12.61
N GLN A 300 6.68 -5.63 12.69
CA GLN A 300 7.65 -5.20 13.70
C GLN A 300 8.34 -3.87 13.33
N GLY A 301 8.10 -3.36 12.11
CA GLY A 301 8.74 -2.15 11.61
C GLY A 301 10.12 -2.37 10.99
N VAL A 302 10.52 -3.62 10.76
CA VAL A 302 11.73 -3.95 9.99
C VAL A 302 11.44 -3.64 8.52
N VAL A 303 12.32 -2.85 7.90
CA VAL A 303 12.30 -2.56 6.46
C VAL A 303 13.48 -3.24 5.82
N LYS A 304 13.25 -4.01 4.75
CA LYS A 304 14.29 -4.63 3.94
C LYS A 304 14.20 -4.14 2.50
N VAL A 305 15.36 -3.88 1.91
CA VAL A 305 15.55 -3.68 0.47
C VAL A 305 15.86 -5.05 -0.13
N LEU A 306 15.04 -5.50 -1.07
CA LEU A 306 15.17 -6.80 -1.73
C LEU A 306 15.42 -6.57 -3.22
N GLU A 307 16.45 -7.20 -3.77
CA GLU A 307 16.75 -7.16 -5.20
C GLU A 307 16.32 -8.48 -5.84
N LEU A 308 15.64 -8.40 -6.99
CA LEU A 308 15.32 -9.57 -7.79
C LEU A 308 16.54 -9.94 -8.67
N ALA A 309 17.27 -10.96 -8.25
CA ALA A 309 18.38 -11.57 -9.00
C ALA A 309 17.96 -12.84 -9.75
#